data_AF-A0A1I6DBJ3-F1
#
_entry.id   AF-A0A1I6DBJ3-F1
#
_cell.length_a   1.000
_cell.length_b   1.000
_cell.length_c   1.000
_cell.angle_alpha   90.00
_cell.angle_beta   90.00
_cell.angle_gamma   90.00
#
_symmetry.space_group_name_H-M   'P 1'
#
loop_
_entity.id
_entity.type
_entity.pdbx_description
1 polymer ?
#
loop_
_entity_poly.entity_id
_entity_poly.type
_entity_poly.pdbx_seq_one_letter_code
_entity_poly.pdbx_strand_id
1 'polypeptide(L)'
;MRKYFKNRKGFTLVELMMVIAVIGILAAVLVPKMGFMKDSAKETGLEANVRMVEATVNSMIVKYNSSTIWHASNNGYLNTDLKAKLNGNLTNPFSNKKDAVIGNGSTTGQPAVVIFNGAYSAWTGTYSGVAGATVCALSEDNGKIKAEIFYIDKDGKAASNQFVKTVE
;
A
#
# COMPACT_ATOMS: atom_id res chain seq x y z
N MET A 1 -31.47 69.80 -5.96
CA MET A 1 -30.73 68.53 -5.73
C MET A 1 -31.25 67.47 -6.68
N ARG A 2 -30.44 67.04 -7.66
CA ARG A 2 -30.85 66.06 -8.69
C ARG A 2 -30.57 64.64 -8.15
N LYS A 3 -31.63 63.88 -7.88
CA LYS A 3 -31.55 62.51 -7.33
C LYS A 3 -31.15 61.54 -8.45
N TYR A 4 -29.96 60.97 -8.36
CA TYR A 4 -29.50 59.90 -9.25
C TYR A 4 -30.17 58.59 -8.85
N PHE A 5 -31.10 58.08 -9.65
CA PHE A 5 -31.59 56.71 -9.52
C PHE A 5 -30.47 55.76 -9.94
N LYS A 6 -29.88 55.04 -8.98
CA LYS A 6 -28.91 53.97 -9.26
C LYS A 6 -29.65 52.82 -9.95
N ASN A 7 -29.31 52.54 -11.21
CA ASN A 7 -29.75 51.35 -11.93
C ASN A 7 -29.33 50.08 -11.16
N ARG A 8 -30.27 49.47 -10.45
CA ARG A 8 -30.10 48.12 -9.90
C ARG A 8 -30.26 47.14 -11.06
N LYS A 9 -29.15 46.70 -11.66
CA LYS A 9 -29.16 45.56 -12.60
C LYS A 9 -29.48 44.30 -11.79
N GLY A 10 -30.67 43.75 -11.95
CA GLY A 10 -31.03 42.44 -11.39
C GLY A 10 -30.38 41.32 -12.20
N PHE A 11 -29.96 40.25 -11.52
CA PHE A 11 -29.48 39.03 -12.17
C PHE A 11 -30.63 38.39 -12.94
N THR A 12 -30.42 38.02 -14.19
CA THR A 12 -31.48 37.39 -14.98
C THR A 12 -31.63 35.92 -14.57
N LEU A 13 -32.86 35.40 -14.54
CA LEU A 13 -33.09 33.97 -14.32
C LEU A 13 -32.36 33.12 -15.37
N VAL A 14 -32.26 33.62 -16.60
CA VAL A 14 -31.56 32.97 -17.71
C VAL A 14 -30.07 32.85 -17.44
N GLU A 15 -29.41 33.90 -16.91
CA GLU A 15 -28.01 33.82 -16.50
C GLU A 15 -27.81 32.72 -15.45
N LEU A 16 -28.70 32.60 -14.47
CA LEU A 16 -28.58 31.57 -13.45
C LEU A 16 -28.78 30.16 -14.02
N MET A 17 -29.74 29.99 -14.92
CA MET A 17 -30.05 28.70 -15.55
C MET A 17 -28.92 28.21 -16.45
N MET A 18 -28.30 29.10 -17.23
CA MET A 18 -27.15 28.72 -18.06
C MET A 18 -25.95 28.30 -17.20
N VAL A 19 -25.72 28.99 -16.08
CA VAL A 19 -24.60 28.67 -15.17
C VAL A 19 -24.73 27.28 -14.57
N ILE A 20 -25.91 26.91 -14.05
CA ILE A 20 -26.11 25.57 -13.49
C ILE A 20 -26.05 24.48 -14.57
N ALA A 21 -26.47 24.79 -15.81
CA ALA A 21 -26.35 23.87 -16.94
C ALA A 21 -24.88 23.59 -17.28
N VAL A 22 -24.03 24.63 -17.37
CA VAL A 22 -22.59 24.46 -17.63
C VAL A 22 -21.89 23.74 -16.47
N ILE A 23 -22.19 24.09 -15.22
CA ILE A 23 -21.64 23.39 -14.04
C ILE A 23 -22.07 21.91 -14.04
N GLY A 24 -23.32 21.62 -14.41
CA GLY A 24 -23.83 20.25 -14.52
C GLY A 24 -23.08 19.40 -15.55
N ILE A 25 -22.79 19.96 -16.72
CA ILE A 25 -22.00 19.29 -17.78
C ILE A 25 -20.57 19.01 -17.29
N LEU A 26 -19.90 20.01 -16.69
CA LEU A 26 -18.55 19.84 -16.16
C LEU A 26 -18.50 18.80 -15.04
N ALA A 27 -19.44 18.85 -14.10
CA ALA A 27 -19.53 17.91 -13.00
C ALA A 27 -19.74 16.46 -13.50
N ALA A 28 -20.59 16.26 -14.52
CA ALA A 28 -20.86 14.94 -15.09
C ALA A 28 -19.59 14.25 -15.65
N VAL A 29 -18.67 15.01 -16.24
CA VAL A 29 -17.41 14.46 -16.80
C VAL A 29 -16.33 14.26 -15.72
N LEU A 30 -16.31 15.09 -14.68
CA LEU A 30 -15.29 15.06 -13.62
C LEU A 30 -15.51 13.93 -12.60
N VAL A 31 -16.76 13.67 -12.20
CA VAL A 31 -17.10 12.69 -11.15
C VAL A 31 -16.58 11.26 -11.43
N PRO A 32 -16.76 10.65 -12.63
CA PRO A 32 -16.36 9.25 -12.84
C PRO A 32 -14.84 9.03 -12.80
N LYS A 33 -14.02 10.06 -13.10
CA LYS A 33 -12.55 9.91 -13.15
C LYS A 33 -11.88 9.83 -11.78
N MET A 34 -12.53 10.34 -10.73
CA MET A 34 -11.93 10.43 -9.39
C MET A 34 -11.76 9.08 -8.69
N GLY A 35 -12.49 8.03 -9.11
CA GLY A 35 -12.36 6.68 -8.54
C GLY A 35 -11.08 5.97 -9.02
N PHE A 36 -10.91 5.85 -10.33
CA PHE A 36 -9.78 5.13 -10.94
C PHE A 36 -8.41 5.74 -10.61
N MET A 37 -8.32 7.08 -10.53
CA MET A 37 -7.08 7.76 -10.17
C MET A 37 -6.62 7.43 -8.73
N LYS A 38 -7.56 7.16 -7.82
CA LYS A 38 -7.24 6.82 -6.43
C LYS A 38 -6.65 5.42 -6.31
N ASP A 39 -7.15 4.46 -7.08
CA ASP A 39 -6.65 3.09 -7.01
C ASP A 39 -5.27 2.96 -7.64
N SER A 40 -5.02 3.61 -8.78
CA SER A 40 -3.68 3.66 -9.39
C SER A 40 -2.65 4.34 -8.48
N ALA A 41 -3.02 5.43 -7.80
CA ALA A 41 -2.15 6.08 -6.82
C ALA A 41 -1.82 5.17 -5.61
N LYS A 42 -2.79 4.35 -5.18
CA LYS A 42 -2.59 3.38 -4.11
C LYS A 42 -1.68 2.23 -4.55
N GLU A 43 -1.80 1.75 -5.78
CA GLU A 43 -0.87 0.76 -6.37
C GLU A 43 0.55 1.30 -6.44
N THR A 44 0.74 2.56 -6.86
CA THR A 44 2.06 3.22 -6.78
C THR A 44 2.59 3.27 -5.35
N GLY A 45 1.71 3.45 -4.36
CA GLY A 45 2.06 3.37 -2.94
C GLY A 45 2.54 1.98 -2.52
N LEU A 46 1.96 0.91 -3.05
CA LEU A 46 2.42 -0.47 -2.79
C LEU A 46 3.82 -0.70 -3.36
N GLU A 47 4.10 -0.24 -4.57
CA GLU A 47 5.44 -0.34 -5.16
C GLU A 47 6.49 0.42 -4.33
N ALA A 48 6.14 1.59 -3.80
CA ALA A 48 7.01 2.34 -2.90
C ALA A 48 7.26 1.57 -1.59
N ASN A 49 6.23 0.94 -1.02
CA ASN A 49 6.37 0.11 0.18
C ASN A 49 7.29 -1.09 -0.09
N VAL A 50 7.14 -1.78 -1.24
CA VAL A 50 8.03 -2.88 -1.66
C VAL A 50 9.49 -2.44 -1.65
N ARG A 51 9.82 -1.30 -2.26
CA ARG A 51 11.20 -0.76 -2.29
C ARG A 51 11.73 -0.42 -0.90
N MET A 52 10.88 0.09 -0.01
CA MET A 52 11.28 0.40 1.36
C MET A 52 11.53 -0.86 2.20
N VAL A 53 10.69 -1.88 2.04
CA VAL A 53 10.90 -3.20 2.65
C VAL A 53 12.20 -3.81 2.13
N GLU A 54 12.44 -3.75 0.82
CA GLU A 54 13.68 -4.23 0.20
C GLU A 54 14.92 -3.55 0.79
N ALA A 55 14.94 -2.22 0.84
CA ALA A 55 16.04 -1.46 1.42
C ALA A 55 16.27 -1.82 2.89
N THR A 56 15.19 -2.01 3.66
CA THR A 56 15.26 -2.39 5.06
C THR A 56 15.87 -3.79 5.23
N VAL A 57 15.37 -4.77 4.47
CA VAL A 57 15.90 -6.15 4.50
C VAL A 57 17.38 -6.17 4.12
N ASN A 58 17.76 -5.51 3.01
CA ASN A 58 19.16 -5.41 2.58
C ASN A 58 20.09 -4.84 3.66
N SER A 59 19.63 -3.84 4.42
CA SER A 59 20.42 -3.26 5.52
C SER A 59 20.56 -4.18 6.73
N MET A 60 19.62 -5.10 6.92
CA MET A 60 19.53 -5.94 8.11
C MET A 60 20.25 -7.26 7.92
N ILE A 61 20.07 -7.94 6.78
CA ILE A 61 20.65 -9.27 6.51
C ILE A 61 22.17 -9.36 6.68
N VAL A 62 22.92 -8.26 6.57
CA VAL A 62 24.37 -8.23 6.87
C VAL A 62 24.67 -8.57 8.34
N LYS A 63 23.70 -8.36 9.25
CA LYS A 63 23.84 -8.58 10.69
C LYS A 63 23.33 -9.96 11.15
N TYR A 64 22.63 -10.69 10.29
CA TYR A 64 21.95 -11.94 10.65
C TYR A 64 22.50 -13.10 9.82
N ASN A 65 22.31 -14.31 10.33
CA ASN A 65 22.61 -15.54 9.60
C ASN A 65 21.31 -16.27 9.28
N SER A 66 21.36 -17.26 8.40
CA SER A 66 20.20 -18.11 8.07
C SER A 66 19.54 -18.76 9.29
N SER A 67 20.33 -19.15 10.28
CA SER A 67 19.84 -19.72 11.55
C SER A 67 19.06 -18.73 12.43
N THR A 68 19.10 -17.42 12.12
CA THR A 68 18.40 -16.38 12.88
C THR A 68 17.20 -15.79 12.14
N ILE A 69 16.77 -16.40 11.03
CA ILE A 69 15.56 -15.97 10.32
C ILE A 69 14.31 -16.24 11.18
N TRP A 70 14.26 -17.37 11.89
CA TRP A 70 13.06 -17.85 12.61
C TRP A 70 13.36 -18.24 14.04
N HIS A 71 12.73 -17.61 15.04
CA HIS A 71 12.35 -18.21 16.34
C HIS A 71 11.33 -17.28 17.03
N ALA A 72 10.35 -17.85 17.73
CA ALA A 72 9.13 -17.16 18.14
C ALA A 72 9.24 -16.27 19.40
N SER A 73 10.41 -16.19 20.05
CA SER A 73 10.50 -15.53 21.36
C SER A 73 11.78 -14.71 21.53
N ASN A 74 11.62 -13.40 21.31
CA ASN A 74 12.36 -12.26 21.87
C ASN A 74 13.88 -12.14 21.65
N ASN A 75 14.20 -11.11 20.86
CA ASN A 75 15.47 -10.39 20.67
C ASN A 75 16.58 -11.11 19.88
N GLY A 76 16.98 -10.49 18.75
CA GLY A 76 18.12 -10.92 17.93
C GLY A 76 17.78 -11.72 16.67
N TYR A 77 16.50 -11.75 16.26
CA TYR A 77 16.04 -12.48 15.07
C TYR A 77 15.60 -11.53 13.95
N LEU A 78 15.92 -11.89 12.72
CA LEU A 78 15.67 -11.04 11.56
C LEU A 78 14.19 -10.68 11.41
N ASN A 79 13.27 -11.65 11.56
CA ASN A 79 11.84 -11.41 11.37
C ASN A 79 11.24 -10.44 12.41
N THR A 80 11.70 -10.51 13.66
CA THR A 80 11.22 -9.70 14.79
C THR A 80 11.79 -8.30 14.71
N ASP A 81 13.08 -8.18 14.42
CA ASP A 81 13.74 -6.89 14.28
C ASP A 81 13.25 -6.18 13.01
N LEU A 82 12.99 -6.93 11.93
CA LEU A 82 12.37 -6.40 10.71
C LEU A 82 10.95 -5.90 11.00
N LYS A 83 10.14 -6.66 11.75
CA LYS A 83 8.82 -6.20 12.21
C LYS A 83 8.94 -4.89 12.97
N ALA A 84 9.82 -4.83 13.97
CA ALA A 84 10.02 -3.64 14.78
C ALA A 84 10.45 -2.43 13.95
N LYS A 85 11.28 -2.64 12.92
CA LYS A 85 11.76 -1.59 12.03
C LYS A 85 10.70 -1.08 11.05
N LEU A 86 9.77 -1.93 10.61
CA LEU A 86 8.75 -1.58 9.62
C LEU A 86 7.44 -1.11 10.24
N ASN A 87 7.14 -1.54 11.47
CA ASN A 87 5.91 -1.19 12.17
C ASN A 87 5.80 0.32 12.37
N GLY A 88 4.69 0.92 11.93
CA GLY A 88 4.46 2.37 12.01
C GLY A 88 5.12 3.21 10.92
N ASN A 89 6.10 2.66 10.19
CA ASN A 89 6.87 3.38 9.17
C ASN A 89 6.30 3.23 7.76
N LEU A 90 5.53 2.17 7.53
CA LEU A 90 4.81 1.94 6.28
C LEU A 90 3.31 2.09 6.49
N THR A 91 2.59 2.41 5.42
CA THR A 91 1.12 2.51 5.43
C THR A 91 0.55 1.67 4.30
N ASN A 92 -0.42 0.82 4.60
CA ASN A 92 -1.22 0.13 3.60
C ASN A 92 -2.07 1.18 2.86
N PRO A 93 -1.88 1.39 1.55
CA PRO A 93 -2.61 2.42 0.79
C PRO A 93 -4.12 2.18 0.70
N PHE A 94 -4.58 0.96 0.93
CA PHE A 94 -5.99 0.56 0.84
C PHE A 94 -6.72 0.59 2.19
N SER A 95 -6.04 0.24 3.28
CA SER A 95 -6.64 0.17 4.63
C SER A 95 -6.21 1.29 5.58
N ASN A 96 -5.20 2.09 5.22
CA ASN A 96 -4.52 3.10 6.07
C ASN A 96 -3.88 2.53 7.36
N LYS A 97 -3.78 1.22 7.49
CA LYS A 97 -3.10 0.58 8.62
C LYS A 97 -1.59 0.69 8.48
N LYS A 98 -0.88 0.71 9.60
CA LYS A 98 0.57 0.84 9.66
C LYS A 98 1.26 -0.34 10.32
N ASP A 99 0.49 -1.38 10.63
CA ASP A 99 0.97 -2.53 11.35
C ASP A 99 1.90 -3.36 10.45
N ALA A 100 3.02 -3.80 11.02
CA ALA A 100 3.82 -4.88 10.47
C ALA A 100 3.52 -6.14 11.28
N VAL A 101 3.18 -7.23 10.60
CA VAL A 101 2.81 -8.50 11.24
C VAL A 101 3.72 -9.61 10.77
N ILE A 102 3.97 -10.60 11.63
CA ILE A 102 4.62 -11.85 11.25
C ILE A 102 3.49 -12.88 11.13
N GLY A 103 3.35 -13.52 9.97
CA GLY A 103 2.25 -14.44 9.73
C GLY A 103 2.13 -14.95 8.30
N ASN A 104 1.26 -15.94 8.10
CA ASN A 104 1.12 -16.69 6.86
C ASN A 104 -0.05 -16.21 5.98
N GLY A 105 -0.10 -14.90 5.67
CA GLY A 105 -1.07 -14.35 4.71
C GLY A 105 -2.56 -14.36 5.12
N SER A 106 -2.88 -14.99 6.25
CA SER A 106 -4.23 -15.08 6.81
C SER A 106 -4.47 -14.09 7.97
N THR A 107 -3.51 -13.21 8.24
CA THR A 107 -3.65 -12.19 9.30
C THR A 107 -4.83 -11.28 9.00
N THR A 108 -5.70 -11.07 9.97
CA THR A 108 -6.84 -10.16 9.86
C THR A 108 -6.40 -8.72 10.10
N GLY A 109 -6.92 -7.78 9.31
CA GLY A 109 -6.76 -6.34 9.57
C GLY A 109 -6.02 -5.53 8.52
N GLN A 110 -5.65 -6.13 7.38
CA GLN A 110 -5.04 -5.45 6.23
C GLN A 110 -3.80 -4.63 6.65
N PRO A 111 -2.75 -5.27 7.19
CA PRO A 111 -1.53 -4.59 7.65
C PRO A 111 -0.80 -3.91 6.49
N ALA A 112 0.17 -3.04 6.82
CA ALA A 112 1.08 -2.46 5.84
C ALA A 112 2.08 -3.50 5.32
N VAL A 113 2.59 -4.34 6.23
CA VAL A 113 3.58 -5.37 5.91
C VAL A 113 3.22 -6.70 6.56
N VAL A 114 3.40 -7.78 5.80
CA VAL A 114 3.38 -9.16 6.28
C VAL A 114 4.77 -9.76 6.11
N ILE A 115 5.36 -10.22 7.20
CA ILE A 115 6.61 -10.97 7.19
C ILE A 115 6.23 -12.45 7.26
N PHE A 116 6.43 -13.13 6.14
CA PHE A 116 6.06 -14.53 5.96
C PHE A 116 7.25 -15.45 6.25
N ASN A 117 6.97 -16.53 6.98
CA ASN A 117 7.93 -17.61 7.25
C ASN A 117 7.77 -18.75 6.26
N GLY A 118 8.66 -18.78 5.27
CA GLY A 118 8.74 -19.85 4.30
C GLY A 118 9.20 -19.35 2.94
N ALA A 119 9.75 -20.27 2.14
CA ALA A 119 10.04 -19.98 0.74
C ALA A 119 8.76 -19.54 0.03
N TYR A 120 8.88 -18.57 -0.87
CA TYR A 120 7.75 -18.22 -1.72
C TYR A 120 7.39 -19.43 -2.59
N SER A 121 6.15 -19.88 -2.47
CA SER A 121 5.48 -20.75 -3.44
C SER A 121 4.36 -19.92 -4.03
N ALA A 122 4.18 -19.89 -5.36
CA ALA A 122 3.23 -18.97 -6.00
C ALA A 122 1.89 -18.85 -5.23
N TRP A 123 1.64 -17.66 -4.67
CA TRP A 123 0.45 -17.38 -3.85
C TRP A 123 -0.77 -17.24 -4.78
N THR A 124 -1.38 -18.36 -5.16
CA THR A 124 -2.49 -18.42 -6.14
C THR A 124 -3.88 -18.21 -5.53
N GLY A 125 -3.97 -18.05 -4.21
CA GLY A 125 -5.21 -17.83 -3.47
C GLY A 125 -5.64 -16.36 -3.37
N THR A 126 -6.74 -16.15 -2.64
CA THR A 126 -7.23 -14.81 -2.27
C THR A 126 -6.99 -14.58 -0.78
N TYR A 127 -6.21 -13.55 -0.47
CA TYR A 127 -5.72 -13.20 0.86
C TYR A 127 -6.35 -11.88 1.33
N SER A 128 -7.68 -11.86 1.44
CA SER A 128 -8.46 -10.64 1.76
C SER A 128 -8.04 -9.97 3.08
N GLY A 129 -7.61 -10.77 4.07
CA GLY A 129 -7.10 -10.28 5.35
C GLY A 129 -5.83 -9.40 5.23
N VAL A 130 -5.10 -9.51 4.12
CA VAL A 130 -3.86 -8.79 3.84
C VAL A 130 -3.92 -8.03 2.51
N ALA A 131 -5.12 -7.75 2.00
CA ALA A 131 -5.28 -6.92 0.80
C ALA A 131 -4.55 -5.58 0.95
N GLY A 132 -3.79 -5.19 -0.06
CA GLY A 132 -2.96 -3.98 -0.02
C GLY A 132 -1.71 -4.06 0.87
N ALA A 133 -1.32 -5.25 1.34
CA ALA A 133 -0.10 -5.41 2.12
C ALA A 133 1.11 -5.71 1.22
N THR A 134 2.28 -5.25 1.66
CA THR A 134 3.56 -5.75 1.15
C THR A 134 3.95 -7.02 1.91
N VAL A 135 4.26 -8.10 1.20
CA VAL A 135 4.69 -9.36 1.79
C VAL A 135 6.19 -9.51 1.61
N CYS A 136 6.89 -9.83 2.69
CA CYS A 136 8.29 -10.23 2.69
C CYS A 136 8.37 -11.68 3.16
N ALA A 137 8.56 -12.59 2.23
CA ALA A 137 8.84 -13.98 2.49
C ALA A 137 10.34 -14.14 2.72
N LEU A 138 10.72 -14.48 3.95
CA LEU A 138 12.10 -14.87 4.21
C LEU A 138 12.19 -16.40 4.11
N SER A 139 13.34 -16.91 3.73
CA SER A 139 13.63 -18.35 3.73
C SER A 139 15.12 -18.58 3.81
N GLU A 140 15.49 -19.81 4.16
CA GLU A 140 16.87 -20.27 4.03
C GLU A 140 17.06 -20.92 2.67
N ASP A 141 18.15 -20.56 1.98
CA ASP A 141 18.61 -21.20 0.76
C ASP A 141 20.12 -21.51 0.90
N ASN A 142 20.47 -22.79 1.03
CA ASN A 142 21.86 -23.25 1.19
C ASN A 142 22.64 -22.53 2.30
N GLY A 143 22.03 -22.36 3.47
CA GLY A 143 22.64 -21.67 4.61
C GLY A 143 22.70 -20.14 4.46
N LYS A 144 22.07 -19.57 3.43
CA LYS A 144 21.95 -18.12 3.21
C LYS A 144 20.53 -17.63 3.42
N ILE A 145 20.39 -16.33 3.68
CA ILE A 145 19.09 -15.68 3.81
C ILE A 145 18.58 -15.31 2.42
N LYS A 146 17.42 -15.83 2.06
CA LYS A 146 16.69 -15.47 0.85
C LYS A 146 15.47 -14.64 1.23
N ALA A 147 15.26 -13.53 0.51
CA ALA A 147 14.12 -12.64 0.71
C ALA A 147 13.36 -12.44 -0.60
N GLU A 148 12.08 -12.76 -0.58
CA GLU A 148 11.17 -12.63 -1.72
C GLU A 148 10.08 -11.62 -1.33
N ILE A 149 9.98 -10.53 -2.09
CA ILE A 149 9.12 -9.39 -1.76
C ILE A 149 8.12 -9.20 -2.88
N PHE A 150 6.85 -9.17 -2.51
CA PHE A 150 5.73 -8.94 -3.42
C PHE A 150 4.65 -8.14 -2.69
N TYR A 151 3.59 -7.74 -3.40
CA TYR A 151 2.44 -7.11 -2.78
C TYR A 151 1.17 -7.89 -3.09
N ILE A 152 0.19 -7.73 -2.21
CA ILE A 152 -1.18 -8.20 -2.41
C ILE A 152 -1.99 -7.01 -2.90
N ASP A 153 -2.71 -7.18 -4.01
CA ASP A 153 -3.57 -6.15 -4.56
C ASP A 153 -4.80 -5.88 -3.67
N LYS A 154 -5.66 -4.95 -4.10
CA LYS A 154 -6.90 -4.59 -3.40
C LYS A 154 -7.90 -5.75 -3.30
N ASP A 155 -7.84 -6.70 -4.23
CA ASP A 155 -8.73 -7.85 -4.34
C ASP A 155 -8.18 -9.06 -3.58
N GLY A 156 -7.04 -8.91 -2.90
CA GLY A 156 -6.40 -9.96 -2.13
C GLY A 156 -5.57 -10.92 -2.98
N LYS A 157 -5.31 -10.63 -4.26
CA LYS A 157 -4.47 -11.48 -5.10
C LYS A 157 -3.01 -11.06 -4.97
N ALA A 158 -2.12 -12.03 -4.89
CA ALA A 158 -0.70 -11.74 -4.95
C ALA A 158 -0.35 -11.27 -6.37
N ALA A 159 0.31 -10.13 -6.49
CA ALA A 159 0.93 -9.75 -7.74
C ALA A 159 2.01 -10.79 -8.09
N SER A 160 2.12 -11.15 -9.36
CA SER A 160 3.19 -12.03 -9.83
C SER A 160 4.55 -11.46 -9.41
N ASN A 161 5.36 -12.28 -8.72
CA ASN A 161 6.68 -11.97 -8.13
C ASN A 161 7.33 -10.70 -8.69
N GLN A 162 7.26 -9.61 -7.93
CA GLN A 162 7.87 -8.33 -8.32
C GLN A 162 9.35 -8.26 -7.94
N PHE A 163 9.76 -8.99 -6.90
CA PHE A 163 11.16 -8.99 -6.44
C PHE A 163 11.55 -10.32 -5.77
N VAL A 164 12.54 -11.00 -6.32
CA VAL A 164 13.17 -12.21 -5.76
C VAL A 164 14.65 -11.92 -5.61
N LYS A 165 15.18 -11.87 -4.38
CA LYS A 165 16.61 -11.71 -4.14
C LYS A 165 17.10 -12.73 -3.12
N THR A 166 17.89 -13.68 -3.61
CA THR A 166 18.78 -14.47 -2.76
C THR A 166 19.99 -13.59 -2.46
N VAL A 167 20.28 -13.34 -1.19
CA VAL A 167 21.43 -12.51 -0.82
C VAL A 167 22.59 -13.43 -0.46
N GLU A 168 23.73 -13.16 -1.10
CA GLU A 168 24.96 -13.95 -0.97
C GLU A 168 25.69 -13.74 0.35
#